data_AF-A0A8T6URT9-F1
#
_entry.id   AF-A0A8T6URT9-F1
#
_cell.length_a   1.000
_cell.length_b   1.000
_cell.length_c   1.000
_cell.angle_alpha   90.00
_cell.angle_beta   90.00
_cell.angle_gamma   90.00
#
_symmetry.space_group_name_H-M   'P 1'
#
loop_
_entity.id
_entity.type
_entity.pdbx_description
1 polymer ?
#
loop_
_entity_poly.entity_id
_entity_poly.type
_entity_poly.pdbx_seq_one_letter_code
_entity_poly.pdbx_strand_id
1 'polypeptide(L)'
;LLKEGFPDSLASEIKELTEENEVILVHGGGDIVTEISEKLGHPPRFVTSPRGFRSRYTDEETSKIFTMVMAGKINKDIVSVLQGLGVKA
;
A
#
# COMPACT_ATOMS: atom_id res chain seq x y z
N LEU A 1 -6.65 -2.55 -7.26
CA LEU A 1 -7.37 -1.70 -6.28
C LEU A 1 -6.69 -0.34 -6.19
N LEU A 2 -5.52 -0.24 -5.54
CA LEU A 2 -4.89 1.06 -5.24
C LEU A 2 -4.20 1.75 -6.42
N LYS A 3 -3.92 1.04 -7.52
CA LYS A 3 -3.31 1.61 -8.73
C LYS A 3 -4.11 2.75 -9.34
N GLU A 4 -5.44 2.62 -9.31
CA GLU A 4 -6.38 3.61 -9.83
C GLU A 4 -6.87 4.58 -8.74
N GLY A 5 -6.26 4.54 -7.55
CA GLY A 5 -6.70 5.27 -6.36
C GLY A 5 -7.41 4.39 -5.33
N PHE A 6 -7.66 4.95 -4.15
CA PHE A 6 -8.44 4.28 -3.10
C PHE A 6 -9.94 4.38 -3.47
N PRO A 7 -10.68 3.26 -3.61
CA PRO A 7 -12.05 3.32 -4.12
C PRO A 7 -13.01 4.07 -3.19
N ASP A 8 -13.79 5.00 -3.72
CA ASP A 8 -14.77 5.78 -2.96
C ASP A 8 -15.84 4.91 -2.29
N SER A 9 -16.25 3.81 -2.93
CA SER A 9 -17.21 2.86 -2.36
C SER A 9 -16.65 2.20 -1.09
N LEU A 10 -15.39 1.74 -1.14
CA LEU A 10 -14.72 1.15 0.01
C LEU A 10 -14.48 2.20 1.11
N ALA A 11 -14.13 3.43 0.74
CA ALA A 11 -13.97 4.51 1.70
C ALA A 11 -15.29 4.82 2.43
N SER A 12 -16.42 4.82 1.71
CA SER A 12 -17.75 5.02 2.29
C SER A 12 -18.15 3.87 3.23
N GLU A 13 -17.92 2.61 2.81
CA GLU A 13 -18.14 1.44 3.66
C GLU A 13 -17.29 1.48 4.95
N ILE A 14 -16.01 1.88 4.85
CA ILE A 14 -15.15 2.05 6.03
C ILE A 14 -15.69 3.14 6.95
N LYS A 15 -16.14 4.27 6.38
CA LYS A 15 -16.73 5.37 7.15
C LYS A 15 -17.96 4.90 7.92
N GLU A 16 -18.86 4.15 7.30
CA GLU A 16 -20.02 3.55 7.97
C GLU A 16 -19.59 2.58 9.08
N LEU A 17 -18.61 1.72 8.83
CA LEU A 17 -18.10 0.79 9.85
C LEU A 17 -17.53 1.50 11.08
N THR A 18 -16.87 2.65 10.88
CA THR A 18 -16.31 3.45 11.98
C THR A 18 -17.36 4.15 12.85
N GLU A 19 -18.62 4.23 12.43
CA GLU A 19 -19.69 4.81 13.24
C GLU A 19 -20.06 3.93 14.44
N GLU A 20 -19.87 2.61 14.31
CA GLU A 20 -20.24 1.62 15.34
C GLU A 20 -19.06 0.80 15.86
N ASN A 21 -17.91 0.82 15.18
CA ASN A 21 -16.77 -0.07 15.48
C ASN A 21 -15.44 0.68 15.50
N GLU A 22 -14.49 0.17 16.28
CA GLU A 22 -13.08 0.50 16.12
C GLU A 22 -12.48 -0.28 14.94
N VAL A 23 -11.94 0.42 13.96
CA VAL A 23 -11.46 -0.18 12.70
C VAL A 23 -9.95 -0.06 12.59
N ILE A 24 -9.27 -1.18 12.28
CA ILE A 24 -7.87 -1.21 11.89
C ILE A 24 -7.78 -1.59 10.41
N LEU A 25 -7.34 -0.64 9.58
CA LEU A 25 -7.10 -0.87 8.15
C LEU A 25 -5.62 -1.21 7.91
N VAL A 26 -5.38 -2.36 7.28
CA VAL A 26 -4.05 -2.78 6.80
C VAL A 26 -4.06 -2.79 5.28
N HIS A 27 -3.05 -2.20 4.65
CA HIS A 27 -2.97 -2.12 3.19
C HIS A 27 -1.69 -2.72 2.62
N GLY A 28 -1.80 -3.17 1.36
CA GLY A 28 -0.69 -3.59 0.52
C GLY A 28 -0.26 -2.50 -0.46
N GLY A 29 0.35 -2.91 -1.57
CA GLY A 29 0.82 -1.99 -2.62
C GLY A 29 2.00 -2.49 -3.45
N GLY A 30 2.31 -3.79 -3.41
CA GLY A 30 3.54 -4.33 -3.99
C GLY A 30 3.67 -4.17 -5.51
N ASP A 31 2.55 -4.05 -6.22
CA ASP A 31 2.50 -3.77 -7.66
C ASP A 31 2.90 -2.33 -7.99
N ILE A 32 2.45 -1.35 -7.20
CA ILE A 32 2.87 0.05 -7.31
C ILE A 32 4.34 0.20 -6.92
N VAL A 33 4.79 -0.52 -5.87
CA VAL A 33 6.23 -0.56 -5.51
C VAL A 33 7.05 -1.09 -6.68
N THR A 34 6.64 -2.20 -7.33
CA THR A 34 7.32 -2.73 -8.52
C THR A 34 7.45 -1.68 -9.62
N GLU A 35 6.35 -1.03 -9.98
CA GLU A 35 6.34 -0.03 -11.05
C GLU A 35 7.27 1.16 -10.75
N ILE A 36 7.26 1.66 -9.51
CA ILE A 36 8.14 2.77 -9.11
C ILE A 36 9.59 2.32 -9.06
N SER A 37 9.87 1.11 -8.54
CA SER A 37 11.22 0.54 -8.52
C SER A 37 11.82 0.43 -9.93
N GLU A 38 11.02 0.01 -10.91
CA GLU A 38 11.41 -0.03 -12.33
C GLU A 38 11.71 1.38 -12.88
N LYS A 39 10.84 2.36 -12.61
CA LYS A 39 11.03 3.76 -13.03
C LYS A 39 12.27 4.41 -12.42
N LEU A 40 12.65 4.01 -11.21
CA LEU A 40 13.85 4.47 -10.52
C LEU A 40 15.13 3.73 -10.96
N GLY A 41 15.03 2.80 -11.91
CA GLY A 41 16.18 2.04 -12.40
C GLY A 41 16.66 0.95 -11.43
N HIS A 42 15.86 0.59 -10.43
CA HIS A 42 16.15 -0.49 -9.48
C HIS A 42 15.08 -1.60 -9.60
N PRO A 43 15.07 -2.40 -10.69
CA PRO A 43 14.00 -3.35 -10.94
C PRO A 43 13.88 -4.42 -9.83
N PRO A 44 12.66 -4.89 -9.53
CA PRO A 44 12.43 -5.79 -8.41
C PRO A 44 13.03 -7.17 -8.64
N ARG A 45 13.64 -7.72 -7.58
CA ARG A 45 14.15 -9.10 -7.57
C ARG A 45 13.25 -9.97 -6.69
N PHE A 46 13.05 -11.22 -7.10
CA PHE A 46 12.29 -12.20 -6.34
C PHE A 46 13.13 -13.44 -6.09
N VAL A 47 13.01 -14.00 -4.90
CA VAL A 47 13.68 -15.24 -4.47
C VAL A 47 12.63 -16.26 -4.06
N THR A 48 12.97 -17.54 -4.21
CA THR A 48 12.11 -18.66 -3.83
C THR A 48 12.82 -19.50 -2.77
N SER A 49 12.19 -19.67 -1.61
CA SER A 49 12.71 -20.51 -0.52
C SER A 49 12.67 -22.00 -0.90
N PRO A 50 13.42 -22.88 -0.21
CA PRO A 50 13.36 -24.33 -0.44
C PRO A 50 11.97 -24.94 -0.24
N ARG A 51 11.10 -24.28 0.53
CA ARG A 51 9.70 -24.69 0.73
C ARG A 51 8.75 -24.18 -0.35
N GLY A 52 9.26 -23.48 -1.37
CA GLY A 52 8.48 -22.98 -2.51
C GLY A 52 7.90 -21.57 -2.32
N PHE A 53 8.08 -20.92 -1.17
CA PHE A 53 7.61 -19.55 -0.99
C PHE A 53 8.42 -18.56 -1.83
N ARG A 54 7.74 -17.85 -2.73
CA ARG A 54 8.32 -16.75 -3.51
C ARG A 54 8.10 -15.42 -2.80
N SER A 55 9.16 -14.65 -2.58
CA SER A 55 9.12 -13.34 -1.94
C SER A 55 10.01 -12.34 -2.68
N ARG A 56 9.75 -11.04 -2.47
CA ARG A 56 10.64 -9.98 -2.94
C ARG A 56 11.95 -10.06 -2.18
N TYR A 57 13.06 -10.01 -2.91
CA TYR A 57 14.36 -9.77 -2.32
C TYR A 57 14.47 -8.28 -2.00
N THR A 58 14.51 -7.95 -0.71
CA THR A 58 14.48 -6.57 -0.22
C THR A 58 15.85 -6.21 0.30
N ASP A 59 16.73 -5.75 -0.60
CA ASP A 59 17.98 -5.08 -0.21
C ASP A 59 17.71 -3.69 0.36
N GLU A 60 18.77 -3.00 0.80
CA GLU A 60 18.67 -1.68 1.43
C GLU A 60 17.96 -0.66 0.54
N GLU A 61 18.31 -0.61 -0.75
CA GLU A 61 17.71 0.34 -1.69
C GLU A 61 16.24 0.00 -1.96
N THR A 62 15.94 -1.29 -2.15
CA THR A 62 14.57 -1.78 -2.28
C THR A 62 13.75 -1.44 -1.04
N SER A 63 14.32 -1.53 0.16
CA SER A 63 13.64 -1.17 1.41
C SER A 63 13.30 0.31 1.46
N LYS A 64 14.20 1.20 1.02
CA LYS A 64 13.94 2.64 0.92
C LYS A 64 12.81 2.93 -0.05
N ILE A 65 12.86 2.35 -1.25
CA ILE A 65 11.79 2.48 -2.26
C ILE A 65 10.46 1.95 -1.70
N PHE A 66 10.48 0.78 -1.06
CA PHE A 66 9.29 0.18 -0.46
C PHE A 66 8.65 1.11 0.57
N THR A 67 9.45 1.67 1.48
CA THR A 67 8.97 2.62 2.49
C THR A 67 8.41 3.90 1.87
N MET A 68 9.13 4.49 0.90
CA MET A 68 8.68 5.71 0.21
C MET A 68 7.31 5.52 -0.45
N VAL A 69 7.11 4.37 -1.09
CA VAL A 69 5.87 4.08 -1.81
C VAL A 69 4.75 3.68 -0.86
N MET A 70 5.00 2.76 0.07
CA MET A 70 3.96 2.22 0.96
C MET A 70 3.53 3.24 2.01
N ALA A 71 4.47 3.84 2.74
CA ALA A 71 4.18 4.77 3.82
C ALA A 71 4.03 6.22 3.36
N GLY A 72 4.68 6.58 2.25
CA GLY A 72 4.55 7.88 1.62
C GLY A 72 3.33 7.92 0.71
N LYS A 73 3.47 7.41 -0.52
CA LYS A 73 2.40 7.55 -1.52
C LYS A 73 1.09 6.87 -1.11
N ILE A 74 1.11 5.54 -0.95
CA ILE A 74 -0.12 4.75 -0.83
C ILE A 74 -0.84 5.05 0.48
N ASN A 75 -0.12 5.05 1.60
CA ASN A 75 -0.70 5.36 2.90
C ASN A 75 -1.35 6.75 2.91
N LYS A 76 -0.68 7.77 2.35
CA LYS A 76 -1.21 9.14 2.36
C LYS A 76 -2.34 9.35 1.38
N ASP A 77 -2.35 8.64 0.24
CA ASP A 77 -3.49 8.63 -0.67
C ASP A 77 -4.75 8.07 0.06
N ILE A 78 -4.63 6.96 0.79
CA ILE A 78 -5.74 6.37 1.57
C ILE A 78 -6.19 7.32 2.70
N VAL A 79 -5.26 7.82 3.50
CA VAL A 79 -5.56 8.74 4.61
C VAL A 79 -6.26 9.99 4.11
N SER A 80 -5.81 10.56 2.98
CA SER A 80 -6.43 11.75 2.39
C SER A 80 -7.90 11.53 2.02
N VAL A 81 -8.23 10.38 1.44
CA VAL A 81 -9.62 10.05 1.07
C VAL A 81 -10.48 9.89 2.32
N LEU A 82 -10.02 9.12 3.31
CA LEU A 82 -10.77 8.88 4.56
C LEU A 82 -10.99 10.16 5.37
N GLN A 83 -9.96 11.01 5.48
CA GLN A 83 -10.07 12.33 6.12
C GLN A 83 -11.08 13.23 5.39
N GLY A 84 -11.13 13.15 4.05
CA GLY A 84 -12.13 13.85 3.24
C GLY A 84 -13.58 13.45 3.55
N LEU A 85 -13.79 12.23 4.07
CA LEU A 85 -15.09 11.73 4.52
C LEU A 85 -15.34 11.96 6.03
N GLY A 86 -14.43 12.67 6.71
CA GLY A 86 -14.52 12.94 8.15
C GLY A 86 -14.04 11.79 9.04
N VAL A 87 -13.43 10.74 8.48
CA VAL A 87 -12.81 9.65 9.25
C VAL A 87 -11.41 10.08 9.68
N LYS A 88 -11.16 10.05 11.00
CA LYS A 88 -9.84 10.38 11.57
C LYS A 88 -8.84 9.24 11.34
N ALA A 89 -8.24 9.22 10.16
CA ALA A 89 -7.22 8.25 9.72
C ALA A 89 -5.80 8.84 9.70
#